data_AF-A0A6C0BR03-F1
#
_entry.id   AF-A0A6C0BR03-F1
#
_cell.length_a   1.000
_cell.length_b   1.000
_cell.length_c   1.000
_cell.angle_alpha   90.00
_cell.angle_beta   90.00
_cell.angle_gamma   90.00
#
_symmetry.space_group_name_H-M   'P 1'
#
loop_
_entity.id
_entity.type
_entity.pdbx_description
1 polymer ?
#
loop_
_entity_poly.entity_id
_entity_poly.type
_entity_poly.pdbx_seq_one_letter_code
_entity_poly.pdbx_strand_id
1 'polypeptide(L)' 'MERGIVMVIHSAIIGLFVYGILMYVGNKQAVAENRSIILSAVVLIYMILFGHGLPVKLNRNV' A
#
# COMPACT_ATOMS: atom_id res chain seq x y z
N MET A 1 -5.65 -17.28 0.24
CA MET A 1 -4.85 -16.21 0.85
C MET A 1 -3.56 -16.15 0.09
N GLU A 2 -3.26 -15.02 -0.55
CA GLU A 2 -1.97 -14.82 -1.21
C GLU A 2 -0.85 -14.79 -0.18
N ARG A 3 0.38 -15.10 -0.62
CA ARG A 3 1.54 -15.09 0.26
C ARG A 3 1.80 -13.65 0.73
N GLY A 4 2.16 -13.46 2.00
CA GLY A 4 2.46 -12.12 2.54
C GLY A 4 3.52 -11.35 1.75
N ILE A 5 4.51 -12.03 1.16
CA ILE A 5 5.50 -11.41 0.29
C ILE A 5 4.88 -10.77 -0.98
N VAL A 6 3.82 -11.38 -1.53
CA VAL A 6 3.09 -10.82 -2.68
C VAL A 6 2.39 -9.53 -2.26
N MET A 7 1.82 -9.48 -1.06
CA MET A 7 1.18 -8.28 -0.52
C MET A 7 2.18 -7.14 -0.32
N VAL A 8 3.40 -7.43 0.15
CA VAL A 8 4.48 -6.44 0.27
C VAL A 8 4.86 -5.87 -1.10
N ILE A 9 5.04 -6.73 -2.10
CA ILE A 9 5.36 -6.28 -3.47
C ILE A 9 4.19 -5.44 -4.02
N HIS A 10 2.95 -5.88 -3.80
CA HIS A 10 1.76 -5.17 -4.28
C HIS A 10 1.63 -3.78 -3.64
N SER A 11 1.81 -3.66 -2.33
CA SER A 11 1.76 -2.37 -1.63
C SER A 11 2.90 -1.46 -2.06
N ALA A 12 4.10 -2.01 -2.32
CA ALA A 12 5.24 -1.24 -2.82
C ALA A 12 4.96 -0.67 -4.21
N ILE A 13 4.38 -1.46 -5.12
CA ILE A 13 3.96 -0.99 -6.46
C ILE A 13 2.93 0.13 -6.31
N ILE A 14 1.90 -0.04 -5.47
CA ILE A 14 0.90 1.01 -5.21
C ILE A 14 1.56 2.28 -4.66
N GLY A 15 2.50 2.15 -3.73
CA GLY A 15 3.28 3.28 -3.19
C GLY A 15 4.04 4.04 -4.27
N LEU A 16 4.66 3.34 -5.23
CA LEU A 16 5.36 3.96 -6.35
C LEU A 16 4.41 4.74 -7.27
N PHE A 17 3.22 4.18 -7.56
CA PHE A 17 2.19 4.89 -8.32
C PHE A 17 1.72 6.16 -7.60
N VAL A 18 1.45 6.07 -6.30
CA VAL A 18 1.05 7.22 -5.47
C VAL A 18 2.14 8.29 -5.45
N TYR A 19 3.40 7.90 -5.31
CA TYR A 19 4.53 8.83 -5.37
C TYR A 19 4.56 9.60 -6.70
N GLY A 20 4.41 8.89 -7.83
CA GLY A 20 4.35 9.50 -9.16
C GLY A 20 3.21 10.52 -9.29
N ILE A 21 2.02 10.20 -8.77
CA ILE A 21 0.88 11.12 -8.75
C ILE A 21 1.19 12.36 -7.90
N LEU A 22 1.75 12.19 -6.70
CA LEU A 22 2.08 13.31 -5.81
C LEU A 22 3.13 14.24 -6.41
N MET A 23 4.13 13.68 -7.09
CA MET A 23 5.13 14.44 -7.84
C MET A 23 4.49 15.17 -9.02
N TYR A 24 3.60 14.53 -9.77
CA TYR A 24 2.87 15.15 -10.88
C TYR A 24 1.99 16.33 -10.42
N VAL A 25 1.37 16.22 -9.24
CA VAL A 25 0.58 17.31 -8.63
C VAL A 25 1.47 18.46 -8.10
N GLY A 26 2.80 18.30 -8.11
CA GLY A 26 3.75 19.36 -7.73
C GLY A 26 4.12 19.38 -6.25
N ASN A 27 3.95 18.26 -5.53
CA ASN A 27 4.43 18.16 -4.15
C ASN A 27 5.97 18.18 -4.12
N LYS A 28 6.54 18.74 -3.04
CA LYS A 28 7.98 18.61 -2.76
C LYS A 28 8.35 17.14 -2.64
N GLN A 29 9.52 16.74 -3.16
CA GLN A 29 9.97 15.35 -3.16
C GLN A 29 9.88 14.68 -1.78
N ALA A 30 10.41 15.31 -0.73
CA ALA A 30 10.35 14.77 0.63
C ALA A 30 8.91 14.59 1.16
N VAL A 31 7.97 15.43 0.72
CA VAL A 31 6.57 15.31 1.09
C VAL A 31 5.89 14.18 0.31
N ALA A 32 6.18 14.08 -0.99
CA ALA A 32 5.66 13.02 -1.85
C ALA A 32 6.13 11.63 -1.38
N GLU A 33 7.41 11.50 -1.04
CA GLU A 33 8.02 10.26 -0.52
C GLU A 33 7.39 9.85 0.81
N ASN A 34 7.37 10.73 1.82
CA ASN A 34 6.82 10.40 3.12
C ASN A 34 5.33 10.03 3.04
N ARG A 35 4.54 10.75 2.23
CA ARG A 35 3.11 10.48 2.07
C ARG A 35 2.86 9.18 1.32
N SER A 36 3.60 8.89 0.26
CA SER A 36 3.44 7.64 -0.50
C SER A 36 3.82 6.41 0.33
N ILE A 37 4.86 6.52 1.17
CA ILE A 37 5.27 5.46 2.10
C ILE A 37 4.18 5.20 3.14
N ILE A 38 3.62 6.25 3.76
CA ILE A 38 2.53 6.12 4.73
C ILE A 38 1.32 5.43 4.08
N LEU A 39 0.92 5.87 2.89
CA LEU A 39 -0.22 5.28 2.17
C LEU A 39 0.05 3.82 1.78
N SER A 40 1.27 3.49 1.35
CA SER A 40 1.68 2.11 1.07
C SER A 40 1.61 1.22 2.32
N ALA A 41 2.05 1.73 3.47
CA ALA A 41 1.98 1.00 4.74
C ALA A 41 0.53 0.72 5.17
N VAL A 42 -0.38 1.69 5.03
CA VAL A 42 -1.81 1.50 5.30
C VAL A 42 -2.40 0.43 4.39
N VAL A 43 -2.07 0.46 3.09
CA VAL A 43 -2.53 -0.55 2.12
C VAL A 43 -1.97 -1.94 2.45
N LEU A 44 -0.71 -2.03 2.89
CA LEU A 44 -0.13 -3.30 3.32
C LEU A 44 -0.88 -3.88 4.54
N ILE A 45 -1.14 -3.04 5.55
CA ILE A 45 -1.91 -3.44 6.74
C ILE A 45 -3.30 -3.95 6.32
N TYR A 46 -3.98 -3.20 5.43
CA TYR A 46 -5.25 -3.63 4.87
C TYR A 46 -5.17 -5.02 4.21
N MET A 47 -4.18 -5.25 3.33
CA MET A 47 -4.06 -6.53 2.62
C MET A 47 -3.69 -7.69 3.55
N ILE A 48 -2.92 -7.46 4.61
CA ILE A 48 -2.61 -8.49 5.60
C ILE A 48 -3.87 -8.89 6.38
N LEU A 49 -4.70 -7.91 6.75
CA LEU A 49 -5.92 -8.13 7.52
C LEU A 49 -7.07 -8.72 6.69
N PHE A 50 -7.28 -8.24 5.47
CA PHE A 50 -8.46 -8.58 4.66
C PHE A 50 -8.16 -9.38 3.40
N GLY A 51 -6.88 -9.49 3.03
CA GLY A 51 -6.46 -10.02 1.73
C GLY A 51 -6.52 -8.97 0.62
N HIS A 52 -6.31 -9.42 -0.62
CA HIS A 52 -6.29 -8.56 -1.81
C HIS A 52 -7.68 -8.07 -2.23
N GLY A 53 -8.73 -8.81 -1.87
CA GLY A 53 -10.12 -8.51 -2.24
C GLY A 53 -10.85 -7.58 -1.26
N LEU A 54 -12.17 -7.51 -1.44
CA LEU A 54 -13.08 -6.76 -0.55
C LEU A 54 -13.05 -7.30 0.88
N PRO A 55 -13.27 -6.45 1.91
CA PRO A 55 -13.20 -6.81 3.32
C PRO A 55 -14.43 -7.61 3.77
N VAL A 56 -14.59 -8.82 3.23
CA VAL A 56 -15.72 -9.70 3.55
C VAL A 56 -15.40 -10.56 4.77
N LYS A 57 -14.11 -10.86 5.01
CA LYS A 57 -13.64 -11.70 6.12
C LYS A 57 -12.26 -11.25 6.60
N LEU A 58 -12.05 -11.24 7.91
CA LEU A 58 -10.74 -11.03 8.53
C LEU A 58 -9.88 -12.29 8.37
N ASN A 59 -8.59 -12.09 8.05
CA ASN A 59 -7.59 -13.14 7.99
C ASN A 59 -7.43 -13.76 9.39
N ARG A 60 -7.68 -15.07 9.53
CA ARG A 60 -7.59 -15.78 10.82
C ARG A 60 -6.17 -16.15 11.23
N ASN A 61 -5.19 -15.94 10.36
CA ASN A 61 -3.78 -16.25 10.61
C ASN A 61 -2.98 -15.05 11.13
N VAL A 62 -3.67 -13.96 11.45
CA VAL A 62 -3.12 -12.71 11.97
C VAL A 62 -3.80 -12.40 13.29
#